data_AF-A0A6M8W1Z0-F1
#
_entry.id   AF-A0A6M8W1Z0-F1
#
_cell.length_a   1.000
_cell.length_b   1.000
_cell.length_c   1.000
_cell.angle_alpha   90.00
_cell.angle_beta   90.00
_cell.angle_gamma   90.00
#
_symmetry.space_group_name_H-M   'P 1'
#
loop_
_entity.id
_entity.type
_entity.pdbx_description
1 polymer ?
#
loop_
_entity_poly.entity_id
_entity_poly.type
_entity_poly.pdbx_seq_one_letter_code
_entity_poly.pdbx_strand_id
1 'polypeptide(L)'
;MTEYPEKDEQEGGAAEHAAAKMPSAKTRRPWYKTLFSRKANIFVKAARTLTLAFTGLWAAEASLPYVLDGRPLHDNETKMLQQMGYDDSIDYSKVKIHASAFGDFYLDMMKMGLATKGSMVIVPQAEYAEDFTQKSTVDEFFFVHELGHVWQNQNNVIFSRLHAAKDMFNYFVMGGDGSSHYEYKLEEGKDLMDYGLEQQPTILADFNQLIRHGERPLMAGLDFNDDFDKEELEAQYRSVLKNFLDSPDYARNRAFQPWR
;
A
#
# COMPACT_ATOMS: atom_id res chain seq x y z
N MET A 1 -98.35 -42.32 -9.17
CA MET A 1 -98.10 -42.63 -10.59
C MET A 1 -97.58 -41.34 -11.19
N THR A 2 -96.28 -41.14 -11.07
CA THR A 2 -95.53 -39.88 -11.27
C THR A 2 -94.08 -40.34 -11.31
N GLU A 3 -93.49 -40.53 -12.48
CA GLU A 3 -92.81 -39.57 -13.36
C GLU A 3 -91.31 -39.93 -13.37
N TYR A 4 -90.71 -39.75 -14.54
CA TYR A 4 -89.43 -40.26 -15.03
C TYR A 4 -88.23 -40.19 -14.08
N PRO A 5 -87.30 -41.17 -14.15
CA PRO A 5 -85.88 -40.93 -13.92
C PRO A 5 -85.14 -40.90 -15.27
N GLU A 6 -84.47 -39.78 -15.53
CA GLU A 6 -83.59 -39.61 -16.67
C GLU A 6 -82.27 -40.36 -16.41
N LYS A 7 -81.89 -41.14 -17.42
CA LYS A 7 -80.64 -41.89 -17.51
C LYS A 7 -79.45 -40.93 -17.47
N ASP A 8 -78.33 -41.43 -16.97
CA ASP A 8 -77.17 -41.48 -17.87
C ASP A 8 -76.27 -42.67 -17.55
N GLU A 9 -75.92 -43.31 -18.66
CA GLU A 9 -75.14 -44.53 -18.84
C GLU A 9 -73.64 -44.24 -18.70
N GLN A 10 -72.94 -45.20 -18.09
CA GLN A 10 -71.71 -45.85 -18.60
C GLN A 10 -70.49 -44.94 -18.92
N GLU A 11 -69.25 -45.27 -18.61
CA GLU A 11 -68.60 -46.56 -18.38
C GLU A 11 -67.15 -46.24 -17.99
N GLY A 12 -66.47 -47.21 -17.39
CA GLY A 12 -65.04 -47.36 -17.65
C GLY A 12 -64.09 -46.99 -16.52
N GLY A 13 -63.65 -48.04 -15.81
CA GLY A 13 -62.22 -48.33 -15.80
C GLY A 13 -61.36 -47.63 -14.75
N ALA A 14 -61.20 -48.33 -13.62
CA ALA A 14 -59.93 -48.65 -12.98
C ALA A 14 -58.76 -47.66 -13.11
N ALA A 15 -58.37 -47.07 -11.98
CA ALA A 15 -57.11 -47.38 -11.30
C ALA A 15 -56.76 -46.23 -10.34
N GLU A 16 -56.87 -46.53 -9.06
CA GLU A 16 -56.41 -45.71 -7.97
C GLU A 16 -54.87 -45.70 -7.96
N HIS A 17 -54.26 -44.67 -8.55
CA HIS A 17 -52.85 -44.35 -8.36
C HIS A 17 -52.72 -43.03 -7.60
N ALA A 18 -52.22 -43.14 -6.36
CA ALA A 18 -51.85 -42.03 -5.51
C ALA A 18 -50.80 -41.13 -6.19
N ALA A 19 -51.23 -39.97 -6.73
CA ALA A 19 -50.33 -38.93 -7.18
C ALA A 19 -49.91 -38.05 -5.99
N ALA A 20 -48.70 -38.29 -5.48
CA ALA A 20 -48.06 -37.42 -4.50
C ALA A 20 -47.92 -35.99 -5.04
N LYS A 21 -48.47 -34.99 -4.33
CA LYS A 21 -48.22 -33.57 -4.61
C LYS A 21 -46.73 -33.27 -4.44
N MET A 22 -46.02 -33.00 -5.54
CA MET A 22 -44.68 -32.43 -5.49
C MET A 22 -44.73 -31.02 -4.87
N PRO A 23 -43.80 -30.66 -3.96
CA PRO A 23 -43.74 -29.32 -3.40
C PRO A 23 -43.31 -28.32 -4.49
N SER A 24 -43.99 -27.18 -4.60
CA SER A 24 -43.62 -26.15 -5.57
C SER A 24 -42.19 -25.67 -5.31
N ALA A 25 -41.39 -25.63 -6.38
CA ALA A 25 -40.03 -25.15 -6.32
C ALA A 25 -40.01 -23.68 -5.88
N LYS A 26 -39.62 -23.42 -4.62
CA LYS A 26 -39.31 -22.06 -4.16
C LYS A 26 -38.23 -21.51 -5.07
N THR A 27 -38.58 -20.56 -5.93
CA THR A 27 -37.63 -19.82 -6.77
C THR A 27 -36.57 -19.19 -5.88
N ARG A 28 -35.35 -19.75 -5.92
CA ARG A 28 -34.19 -19.20 -5.21
C ARG A 28 -33.97 -17.78 -5.72
N ARG A 29 -34.19 -16.80 -4.85
CA ARG A 29 -33.90 -15.40 -5.16
C ARG A 29 -32.40 -15.28 -5.51
N PRO A 30 -32.04 -14.56 -6.58
CA PRO A 30 -30.64 -14.40 -6.96
C PRO A 30 -29.82 -13.79 -5.81
N TRP A 31 -28.66 -14.37 -5.54
CA TRP A 31 -27.80 -14.03 -4.38
C TRP A 31 -27.36 -12.56 -4.35
N TYR A 32 -27.34 -11.87 -5.50
CA TYR A 32 -27.03 -10.45 -5.59
C TYR A 32 -28.19 -9.54 -5.12
N LYS A 33 -29.45 -9.99 -5.14
CA LYS A 33 -30.58 -9.18 -4.64
C LYS A 33 -30.60 -9.08 -3.11
N THR A 34 -29.96 -10.03 -2.41
CA THR A 34 -29.75 -9.97 -0.95
C THR A 34 -28.66 -8.96 -0.55
N LEU A 35 -27.69 -8.67 -1.45
CA LEU A 35 -26.62 -7.69 -1.21
C LEU A 35 -27.16 -6.24 -1.10
N PHE A 36 -28.31 -5.94 -1.71
CA PHE A 36 -28.90 -4.58 -1.71
C PHE A 36 -30.25 -4.47 -0.98
N SER A 37 -30.61 -5.49 -0.20
CA SER A 37 -31.86 -5.48 0.59
C SER A 37 -31.84 -4.46 1.73
N ARG A 38 -32.86 -3.59 1.80
CA ARG A 38 -33.08 -2.60 2.89
C ARG A 38 -33.31 -3.23 4.27
N LYS A 39 -33.62 -4.54 4.33
CA LYS A 39 -33.96 -5.28 5.57
C LYS A 39 -32.75 -5.94 6.27
N ALA A 40 -31.51 -5.64 5.86
CA ALA A 40 -30.32 -6.18 6.52
C ALA A 40 -30.16 -5.66 7.97
N ASN A 41 -29.58 -6.48 8.86
CA ASN A 41 -29.29 -6.07 10.23
C ASN A 41 -28.15 -5.03 10.27
N ILE A 42 -27.98 -4.38 11.42
CA ILE A 42 -27.04 -3.26 11.57
C ILE A 42 -25.58 -3.67 11.28
N PHE A 43 -25.17 -4.90 11.63
CA PHE A 43 -23.83 -5.41 11.37
C PHE A 43 -23.56 -5.62 9.88
N VAL A 44 -24.53 -6.17 9.13
CA VAL A 44 -24.42 -6.34 7.67
C VAL A 44 -24.43 -4.98 6.97
N LYS A 45 -25.17 -4.00 7.50
CA LYS A 45 -25.14 -2.62 6.98
C LYS A 45 -23.78 -1.97 7.24
N ALA A 46 -23.24 -2.08 8.44
CA ALA A 46 -21.91 -1.57 8.79
C ALA A 46 -20.81 -2.22 7.95
N ALA A 47 -20.82 -3.55 7.80
CA ALA A 47 -19.87 -4.26 6.95
C ALA A 47 -19.95 -3.81 5.48
N ARG A 48 -21.15 -3.62 4.92
CA ARG A 48 -21.33 -3.08 3.56
C ARG A 48 -20.83 -1.66 3.41
N THR A 49 -21.11 -0.80 4.39
CA THR A 49 -20.61 0.58 4.39
C THR A 49 -19.10 0.60 4.43
N LEU A 50 -18.47 -0.24 5.28
CA LEU A 50 -17.01 -0.39 5.31
C LEU A 50 -16.47 -0.94 3.99
N THR A 51 -17.07 -1.97 3.41
CA THR A 51 -16.65 -2.51 2.11
C THR A 51 -16.80 -1.49 0.99
N LEU A 52 -17.89 -0.72 0.95
CA LEU A 52 -18.11 0.34 -0.05
C LEU A 52 -17.17 1.52 0.15
N ALA A 53 -16.93 1.93 1.39
CA ALA A 53 -15.93 2.95 1.72
C ALA A 53 -14.54 2.48 1.30
N PHE A 54 -14.18 1.23 1.60
CA PHE A 54 -12.91 0.64 1.21
C PHE A 54 -12.77 0.52 -0.31
N THR A 55 -13.82 0.07 -1.01
CA THR A 55 -13.83 -0.04 -2.49
C THR A 55 -13.80 1.34 -3.15
N GLY A 56 -14.52 2.32 -2.60
CA GLY A 56 -14.52 3.70 -3.06
C GLY A 56 -13.16 4.36 -2.85
N LEU A 57 -12.54 4.14 -1.68
CA LEU A 57 -11.17 4.55 -1.40
C LEU A 57 -10.23 3.92 -2.42
N TRP A 58 -10.26 2.59 -2.59
CA TRP A 58 -9.46 1.86 -3.58
C TRP A 58 -9.64 2.36 -5.02
N ALA A 59 -10.87 2.69 -5.41
CA ALA A 59 -11.17 3.21 -6.75
C ALA A 59 -10.63 4.63 -6.93
N ALA A 60 -10.82 5.51 -5.95
CA ALA A 60 -10.23 6.86 -5.94
C ALA A 60 -8.70 6.76 -5.99
N GLU A 61 -8.15 5.86 -5.18
CA GLU A 61 -6.75 5.52 -5.10
C GLU A 61 -6.15 4.98 -6.41
N ALA A 62 -6.88 4.14 -7.14
CA ALA A 62 -6.46 3.61 -8.44
C ALA A 62 -6.58 4.65 -9.56
N SER A 63 -7.41 5.68 -9.36
CA SER A 63 -7.56 6.79 -10.30
C SER A 63 -6.46 7.84 -10.17
N LEU A 64 -5.73 7.90 -9.05
CA LEU A 64 -4.72 8.94 -8.78
C LEU A 64 -3.71 9.14 -9.90
N PRO A 65 -3.07 8.10 -10.47
CA PRO A 65 -2.08 8.28 -11.53
C PRO A 65 -2.65 8.86 -12.83
N TYR A 66 -3.97 8.83 -13.01
CA TYR A 66 -4.65 9.32 -14.21
C TYR A 66 -5.25 10.71 -14.05
N VAL A 67 -5.42 11.16 -12.80
CA VAL A 67 -6.06 12.43 -12.47
C VAL A 67 -5.02 13.48 -12.04
N LEU A 68 -3.89 13.03 -11.50
CA LEU A 68 -2.81 13.89 -11.07
C LEU A 68 -1.86 14.12 -12.25
N ASP A 69 -1.74 15.37 -12.70
CA ASP A 69 -0.62 15.75 -13.56
C ASP A 69 0.68 15.66 -12.74
N GLY A 70 1.77 15.24 -13.37
CA GLY A 70 3.01 14.94 -12.67
C GLY A 70 4.22 15.07 -13.56
N ARG A 71 5.26 15.74 -13.03
CA ARG A 71 6.53 15.88 -13.74
C ARG A 71 7.37 14.59 -13.60
N PRO A 72 8.20 14.25 -14.60
CA PRO A 72 9.26 13.26 -14.39
C PRO A 72 10.25 13.73 -13.32
N LEU A 73 11.09 12.81 -12.86
CA LEU A 73 12.29 13.16 -12.11
C LEU A 73 13.15 14.14 -12.92
N HIS A 74 13.71 15.11 -12.22
CA HIS A 74 14.73 16.00 -12.76
C HIS A 74 16.04 15.21 -12.95
N ASP A 75 16.88 15.64 -13.90
CA ASP A 75 18.14 14.94 -14.21
C ASP A 75 19.06 14.83 -12.98
N ASN A 76 19.10 15.88 -12.15
CA ASN A 76 19.88 15.90 -10.90
C ASN A 76 19.33 14.90 -9.86
N GLU A 77 18.01 14.76 -9.75
CA GLU A 77 17.36 13.79 -8.84
C GLU A 77 17.68 12.36 -9.29
N THR A 78 17.64 12.09 -10.59
CA THR A 78 18.01 10.79 -11.17
C THR A 78 19.48 10.48 -10.89
N LYS A 79 20.37 11.46 -11.10
CA LYS A 79 21.81 11.31 -10.85
C LYS A 79 22.12 11.06 -9.37
N MET A 80 21.44 11.76 -8.46
CA MET A 80 21.54 11.51 -7.02
C MET A 80 21.22 10.06 -6.69
N LEU A 81 20.09 9.53 -7.20
CA LEU A 81 19.69 8.15 -6.95
C LEU A 81 20.70 7.13 -7.52
N GLN A 82 21.24 7.39 -8.70
CA GLN A 82 22.30 6.56 -9.28
C GLN A 82 23.56 6.58 -8.40
N GLN A 83 23.97 7.74 -7.88
CA GLN A 83 25.13 7.86 -6.98
C GLN A 83 24.93 7.15 -5.64
N MET A 84 23.69 7.03 -5.16
CA MET A 84 23.35 6.25 -3.97
C MET A 84 23.38 4.73 -4.20
N GLY A 85 23.45 4.27 -5.46
CA GLY A 85 23.44 2.86 -5.81
C GLY A 85 22.04 2.29 -6.07
N TYR A 86 21.03 3.11 -6.39
CA TYR A 86 19.75 2.58 -6.85
C TYR A 86 19.85 1.96 -8.26
N ASP A 87 20.75 2.47 -9.12
CA ASP A 87 21.04 1.96 -10.47
C ASP A 87 19.78 1.49 -11.23
N ASP A 88 19.82 0.30 -11.83
CA ASP A 88 18.71 -0.27 -12.63
C ASP A 88 17.63 -0.94 -11.77
N SER A 89 17.67 -0.81 -10.44
CA SER A 89 16.62 -1.34 -9.57
C SER A 89 15.34 -0.50 -9.59
N ILE A 90 15.44 0.75 -10.05
CA ILE A 90 14.31 1.66 -10.30
C ILE A 90 14.23 1.99 -11.79
N ASP A 91 13.05 1.83 -12.37
CA ASP A 91 12.69 2.42 -13.65
C ASP A 91 12.29 3.89 -13.43
N TYR A 92 13.29 4.78 -13.56
CA TYR A 92 13.13 6.23 -13.37
C TYR A 92 12.09 6.85 -14.31
N SER A 93 11.86 6.27 -15.50
CA SER A 93 10.90 6.79 -16.48
C SER A 93 9.44 6.71 -15.99
N LYS A 94 9.17 5.78 -15.07
CA LYS A 94 7.87 5.59 -14.43
C LYS A 94 7.66 6.48 -13.21
N VAL A 95 8.74 7.07 -12.67
CA VAL A 95 8.65 7.91 -11.47
C VAL A 95 8.09 9.27 -11.85
N LYS A 96 7.05 9.67 -11.13
CA LYS A 96 6.36 10.95 -11.35
C LYS A 96 6.13 11.66 -10.01
N ILE A 97 6.39 12.95 -10.00
CA ILE A 97 6.16 13.82 -8.86
C ILE A 97 4.92 14.65 -9.13
N HIS A 98 3.96 14.57 -8.22
CA HIS A 98 2.64 15.16 -8.35
C HIS A 98 2.40 16.19 -7.26
N ALA A 99 2.10 17.41 -7.69
CA ALA A 99 1.71 18.52 -6.84
C ALA A 99 0.40 19.10 -7.38
N SER A 100 -0.70 18.88 -6.68
CA SER A 100 -2.01 19.40 -7.09
C SER A 100 -2.93 19.59 -5.89
N ALA A 101 -3.99 20.37 -6.06
CA ALA A 101 -5.00 20.56 -5.01
C ALA A 101 -5.64 19.24 -4.54
N PHE A 102 -5.75 18.24 -5.41
CA PHE A 102 -6.21 16.91 -5.00
C PHE A 102 -5.13 16.18 -4.19
N GLY A 103 -3.86 16.33 -4.56
CA GLY A 103 -2.72 15.81 -3.80
C GLY A 103 -2.70 16.36 -2.38
N ASP A 104 -2.85 17.69 -2.23
CA ASP A 104 -2.95 18.35 -0.93
C ASP A 104 -4.12 17.81 -0.11
N PHE A 105 -5.31 17.70 -0.72
CA PHE A 105 -6.48 17.11 -0.06
C PHE A 105 -6.23 15.67 0.40
N TYR A 106 -5.56 14.86 -0.41
CA TYR A 106 -5.20 13.48 -0.06
C TYR A 106 -4.24 13.44 1.13
N LEU A 107 -3.18 14.24 1.11
CA LEU A 107 -2.19 14.33 2.18
C LEU A 107 -2.83 14.80 3.49
N ASP A 108 -3.69 15.82 3.45
CA ASP A 108 -4.43 16.33 4.60
C ASP A 108 -5.40 15.32 5.21
N MET A 109 -6.06 14.54 4.35
CA MET A 109 -6.98 13.47 4.74
C MET A 109 -6.22 12.33 5.43
N MET A 110 -5.05 11.97 4.90
CA MET A 110 -4.21 10.90 5.43
C MET A 110 -3.29 11.35 6.58
N LYS A 111 -3.22 12.66 6.86
CA LYS A 111 -2.30 13.26 7.86
C LYS A 111 -0.83 12.96 7.57
N MET A 112 -0.46 13.04 6.29
CA MET A 112 0.89 12.77 5.79
C MET A 112 1.53 14.06 5.24
N GLY A 113 2.85 14.20 5.39
CA GLY A 113 3.60 15.33 4.81
C GLY A 113 3.88 15.11 3.32
N LEU A 114 4.43 13.95 2.97
CA LEU A 114 4.57 13.44 1.61
C LEU A 114 3.99 12.03 1.56
N ALA A 115 3.71 11.52 0.36
CA ALA A 115 3.25 10.14 0.23
C ALA A 115 3.69 9.51 -1.09
N THR A 116 4.13 8.26 -1.01
CA THR A 116 4.44 7.44 -2.19
C THR A 116 3.34 6.44 -2.47
N LYS A 117 3.00 6.32 -3.76
CA LYS A 117 2.13 5.28 -4.27
C LYS A 117 2.67 4.70 -5.56
N GLY A 118 3.18 3.49 -5.49
CA GLY A 118 3.68 2.84 -6.68
C GLY A 118 4.97 3.48 -7.18
N SER A 119 4.87 4.28 -8.25
CA SER A 119 5.95 5.15 -8.75
C SER A 119 5.56 6.62 -8.73
N MET A 120 4.51 6.94 -7.98
CA MET A 120 3.97 8.27 -7.80
C MET A 120 4.47 8.83 -6.46
N VAL A 121 5.11 9.98 -6.47
CA VAL A 121 5.43 10.75 -5.25
C VAL A 121 4.47 11.94 -5.20
N ILE A 122 3.66 12.03 -4.16
CA ILE A 122 2.72 13.12 -3.95
C ILE A 122 3.36 14.09 -2.95
N VAL A 123 3.46 15.35 -3.36
CA VAL A 123 4.04 16.43 -2.55
C VAL A 123 3.01 17.55 -2.38
N PRO A 124 3.00 18.25 -1.23
CA PRO A 124 2.18 19.44 -1.07
C PRO A 124 2.54 20.49 -2.12
N GLN A 125 1.55 21.19 -2.66
CA GLN A 125 1.81 22.25 -3.66
C GLN A 125 2.74 23.34 -3.12
N ALA A 126 2.65 23.64 -1.83
CA ALA A 126 3.51 24.63 -1.16
C ALA A 126 4.98 24.18 -1.05
N GLU A 127 5.24 22.88 -1.06
CA GLU A 127 6.58 22.29 -0.90
C GLU A 127 7.17 21.77 -2.21
N TYR A 128 6.43 21.88 -3.31
CA TYR A 128 6.87 21.46 -4.63
C TYR A 128 8.14 22.20 -5.07
N ALA A 129 9.07 21.45 -5.64
CA ALA A 129 10.26 21.97 -6.29
C ALA A 129 10.41 21.35 -7.69
N GLU A 130 10.99 22.11 -8.62
CA GLU A 130 11.42 21.58 -9.93
C GLU A 130 12.62 20.64 -9.80
N ASP A 131 13.44 20.83 -8.77
CA ASP A 131 14.60 20.01 -8.44
C ASP A 131 14.76 19.94 -6.92
N PHE A 132 14.38 18.80 -6.32
CA PHE A 132 14.48 18.59 -4.87
C PHE A 132 15.92 18.52 -4.38
N THR A 133 16.91 18.29 -5.25
CA THR A 133 18.33 18.33 -4.86
C THR A 133 18.83 19.74 -4.52
N GLN A 134 18.02 20.77 -4.79
CA GLN A 134 18.29 22.18 -4.46
C GLN A 134 17.48 22.69 -3.26
N LYS A 135 16.64 21.85 -2.66
CA LYS A 135 15.86 22.20 -1.46
C LYS A 135 16.74 22.09 -0.20
N SER A 136 16.14 22.35 0.96
CA SER A 136 16.84 22.14 2.23
C SER A 136 17.21 20.67 2.41
N THR A 137 18.22 20.37 3.22
CA THR A 137 18.64 18.97 3.43
C THR A 137 17.55 18.13 4.10
N VAL A 138 16.67 18.76 4.89
CA VAL A 138 15.46 18.12 5.44
C VAL A 138 14.43 17.78 4.36
N ASP A 139 14.18 18.69 3.42
CA ASP A 139 13.25 18.42 2.31
C ASP A 139 13.80 17.34 1.37
N GLU A 140 15.11 17.40 1.09
CA GLU A 140 15.81 16.37 0.30
C GLU A 140 15.73 15.00 1.00
N PHE A 141 15.91 14.96 2.32
CA PHE A 141 15.76 13.74 3.11
C PHE A 141 14.38 13.11 2.91
N PHE A 142 13.30 13.87 3.11
CA PHE A 142 11.94 13.33 2.93
C PHE A 142 11.69 12.91 1.48
N PHE A 143 12.21 13.65 0.51
CA PHE A 143 12.11 13.27 -0.89
C PHE A 143 12.83 11.93 -1.20
N VAL A 144 14.03 11.72 -0.67
CA VAL A 144 14.77 10.46 -0.82
C VAL A 144 14.07 9.31 -0.07
N HIS A 145 13.47 9.58 1.09
CA HIS A 145 12.65 8.62 1.83
C HIS A 145 11.49 8.11 0.95
N GLU A 146 10.75 9.02 0.33
CA GLU A 146 9.68 8.66 -0.61
C GLU A 146 10.19 7.85 -1.82
N LEU A 147 11.36 8.18 -2.35
CA LEU A 147 11.98 7.41 -3.43
C LEU A 147 12.42 6.00 -2.99
N GLY A 148 12.77 5.83 -1.71
CA GLY A 148 12.97 4.51 -1.10
C GLY A 148 11.68 3.67 -1.11
N HIS A 149 10.51 4.27 -0.89
CA HIS A 149 9.23 3.57 -1.07
C HIS A 149 8.95 3.21 -2.53
N VAL A 150 9.33 4.07 -3.49
CA VAL A 150 9.25 3.75 -4.92
C VAL A 150 10.09 2.51 -5.24
N TRP A 151 11.32 2.47 -4.73
CA TRP A 151 12.19 1.29 -4.85
C TRP A 151 11.54 0.04 -4.25
N GLN A 152 11.03 0.14 -3.02
CA GLN A 152 10.34 -0.98 -2.37
C GLN A 152 9.18 -1.50 -3.23
N ASN A 153 8.38 -0.61 -3.80
CA ASN A 153 7.26 -1.01 -4.66
C ASN A 153 7.73 -1.67 -5.96
N GLN A 154 8.68 -1.06 -6.68
CA GLN A 154 9.18 -1.63 -7.93
C GLN A 154 9.96 -2.94 -7.74
N ASN A 155 10.46 -3.20 -6.53
CA ASN A 155 11.18 -4.42 -6.16
C ASN A 155 10.35 -5.43 -5.34
N ASN A 156 9.02 -5.28 -5.30
CA ASN A 156 8.08 -6.19 -4.63
C ASN A 156 8.30 -6.36 -3.11
N VAL A 157 8.94 -5.40 -2.46
CA VAL A 157 9.14 -5.40 -1.00
C VAL A 157 7.81 -5.26 -0.26
N ILE A 158 7.00 -4.27 -0.64
CA ILE A 158 5.68 -4.01 -0.03
C ILE A 158 4.68 -5.14 -0.32
N PHE A 159 4.81 -5.85 -1.45
CA PHE A 159 3.92 -6.97 -1.79
C PHE A 159 4.31 -8.30 -1.14
N SER A 160 5.35 -8.34 -0.32
CA SER A 160 5.58 -9.43 0.63
C SER A 160 4.39 -9.53 1.59
N ARG A 161 3.43 -10.40 1.23
CA ARG A 161 2.03 -10.44 1.70
C ARG A 161 1.80 -10.48 3.22
N LEU A 162 2.84 -10.69 4.01
CA LEU A 162 2.76 -10.79 5.46
C LEU A 162 3.24 -9.53 6.20
N HIS A 163 4.13 -8.73 5.59
CA HIS A 163 4.75 -7.55 6.21
C HIS A 163 3.89 -6.31 6.03
N ALA A 164 3.54 -5.97 4.79
CA ALA A 164 2.64 -4.84 4.54
C ALA A 164 1.26 -5.02 5.17
N ALA A 165 0.76 -6.27 5.27
CA ALA A 165 -0.49 -6.55 5.97
C ALA A 165 -0.39 -6.31 7.48
N LYS A 166 0.75 -6.61 8.10
CA LYS A 166 1.00 -6.36 9.53
C LYS A 166 1.24 -4.88 9.81
N ASP A 167 2.05 -4.21 9.00
CA ASP A 167 2.39 -2.81 9.23
C ASP A 167 1.18 -1.91 8.92
N MET A 168 0.42 -2.19 7.85
CA MET A 168 -0.87 -1.53 7.63
C MET A 168 -1.88 -1.84 8.73
N PHE A 169 -1.93 -3.07 9.26
CA PHE A 169 -2.81 -3.39 10.38
C PHE A 169 -2.40 -2.60 11.64
N ASN A 170 -1.11 -2.53 11.96
CA ASN A 170 -0.64 -1.79 13.13
C ASN A 170 -0.87 -0.27 12.98
N TYR A 171 -0.61 0.29 11.80
CA TYR A 171 -0.82 1.70 11.49
C TYR A 171 -2.31 2.08 11.48
N PHE A 172 -3.15 1.38 10.70
CA PHE A 172 -4.56 1.73 10.52
C PHE A 172 -5.50 1.20 11.63
N VAL A 173 -5.13 0.12 12.34
CA VAL A 173 -6.01 -0.53 13.33
C VAL A 173 -5.54 -0.29 14.76
N MET A 174 -4.23 -0.22 15.01
CA MET A 174 -3.71 -0.08 16.38
C MET A 174 -3.36 1.36 16.78
N GLY A 175 -3.41 2.32 15.85
CA GLY A 175 -3.27 3.75 16.17
C GLY A 175 -1.92 4.12 16.79
N GLY A 176 -0.85 3.47 16.31
CA GLY A 176 0.51 3.69 16.82
C GLY A 176 0.99 5.13 16.65
N ASP A 177 1.83 5.57 17.58
CA ASP A 177 2.68 6.74 17.43
C ASP A 177 3.56 6.57 16.17
N GLY A 178 3.27 7.35 15.14
CA GLY A 178 3.95 7.27 13.84
C GLY A 178 5.45 7.57 13.89
N SER A 179 5.95 8.27 14.93
CA SER A 179 7.37 8.64 15.03
C SER A 179 8.28 7.44 15.31
N SER A 180 7.81 6.49 16.12
CA SER A 180 8.55 5.25 16.45
C SER A 180 8.83 4.33 15.25
N HIS A 181 8.19 4.56 14.10
CA HIS A 181 8.36 3.74 12.89
C HIS A 181 9.54 4.21 12.04
N TYR A 182 9.99 5.46 12.23
CA TYR A 182 11.14 6.05 11.52
C TYR A 182 12.43 5.86 12.30
N GLU A 183 12.39 5.80 13.63
CA GLU A 183 13.58 5.60 14.45
C GLU A 183 14.16 4.20 14.25
N TYR A 184 15.49 4.12 14.11
CA TYR A 184 16.22 2.85 14.02
C TYR A 184 17.58 2.96 14.69
N LYS A 185 18.17 1.80 14.94
CA LYS A 185 19.57 1.64 15.34
C LYS A 185 20.25 0.68 14.38
N LEU A 186 21.37 1.11 13.80
CA LEU A 186 22.18 0.23 12.97
C LEU A 186 22.78 -0.87 13.85
N GLU A 187 22.61 -2.12 13.43
CA GLU A 187 23.17 -3.29 14.10
C GLU A 187 24.07 -4.05 13.14
N GLU A 188 25.24 -4.46 13.65
CA GLU A 188 26.20 -5.26 12.89
C GLU A 188 25.56 -6.59 12.43
N GLY A 189 25.74 -6.91 11.15
CA GLY A 189 25.23 -8.15 10.56
C GLY A 189 23.76 -8.10 10.12
N LYS A 190 23.01 -7.02 10.41
CA LYS A 190 21.69 -6.80 9.80
C LYS A 190 21.82 -6.29 8.38
N ASP A 191 20.99 -6.81 7.50
CA ASP A 191 20.77 -6.28 6.16
C ASP A 191 19.67 -5.21 6.17
N LEU A 192 19.64 -4.32 5.17
CA LEU A 192 18.57 -3.32 5.00
C LEU A 192 17.18 -3.96 5.09
N MET A 193 16.98 -5.13 4.49
CA MET A 193 15.69 -5.82 4.47
C MET A 193 15.29 -6.46 5.81
N ASP A 194 16.14 -6.37 6.84
CA ASP A 194 15.82 -6.80 8.22
C ASP A 194 15.19 -5.68 9.06
N TYR A 195 15.15 -4.45 8.52
CA TYR A 195 14.49 -3.29 9.14
C TYR A 195 13.03 -3.16 8.72
N GLY A 196 12.24 -2.40 9.49
CA GLY A 196 10.84 -2.11 9.21
C GLY A 196 10.63 -1.37 7.89
N LEU A 197 9.40 -1.42 7.35
CA LEU A 197 9.10 -0.85 6.03
C LEU A 197 9.33 0.66 5.94
N GLU A 198 9.13 1.40 7.02
CA GLU A 198 9.45 2.84 7.09
C GLU A 198 10.93 3.08 7.41
N GLN A 199 11.55 2.24 8.25
CA GLN A 199 12.96 2.36 8.61
C GLN A 199 13.89 2.18 7.39
N GLN A 200 13.55 1.29 6.45
CA GLN A 200 14.34 1.07 5.23
C GLN A 200 14.56 2.37 4.41
N PRO A 201 13.51 3.08 3.96
CA PRO A 201 13.67 4.35 3.26
C PRO A 201 14.32 5.43 4.13
N THR A 202 14.08 5.42 5.44
CA THR A 202 14.75 6.34 6.38
C THR A 202 16.26 6.10 6.42
N ILE A 203 16.72 4.85 6.51
CA ILE A 203 18.14 4.48 6.46
C ILE A 203 18.78 4.95 5.15
N LEU A 204 18.10 4.76 4.02
CA LEU A 204 18.57 5.20 2.71
C LEU A 204 18.68 6.74 2.63
N ALA A 205 17.70 7.46 3.18
CA ALA A 205 17.69 8.92 3.22
C ALA A 205 18.78 9.49 4.15
N ASP A 206 18.98 8.89 5.32
CA ASP A 206 20.07 9.27 6.23
C ASP A 206 21.45 8.96 5.63
N PHE A 207 21.57 7.84 4.92
CA PHE A 207 22.80 7.53 4.19
C PHE A 207 23.11 8.57 3.11
N ASN A 208 22.09 9.05 2.38
CA ASN A 208 22.23 10.16 1.43
C ASN A 208 22.77 11.43 2.10
N GLN A 209 22.20 11.80 3.25
CA GLN A 209 22.64 12.96 4.03
C GLN A 209 24.13 12.86 4.41
N LEU A 210 24.55 11.66 4.85
CA LEU A 210 25.91 11.38 5.26
C LEU A 210 26.92 11.49 4.10
N ILE A 211 26.60 10.88 2.95
CA ILE A 211 27.56 10.80 1.83
C ILE A 211 27.58 12.04 0.95
N ARG A 212 26.46 12.76 0.80
CA ARG A 212 26.38 13.95 -0.06
C ARG A 212 26.72 15.24 0.68
N HIS A 213 26.19 15.40 1.88
CA HIS A 213 26.32 16.65 2.64
C HIS A 213 27.34 16.52 3.77
N GLY A 214 27.70 15.30 4.17
CA GLY A 214 28.52 15.08 5.36
C GLY A 214 27.77 15.42 6.65
N GLU A 215 26.45 15.50 6.59
CA GLU A 215 25.59 15.82 7.71
C GLU A 215 25.29 14.58 8.55
N ARG A 216 24.86 14.80 9.78
CA ARG A 216 24.36 13.74 10.64
C ARG A 216 23.05 13.17 10.09
N PRO A 217 22.79 11.87 10.29
CA PRO A 217 21.46 11.31 10.15
C PRO A 217 20.42 12.10 10.97
N LEU A 218 19.23 12.29 10.42
CA LEU A 218 18.11 12.97 11.05
C LEU A 218 17.31 12.04 11.97
N MET A 219 17.21 10.76 11.63
CA MET A 219 16.29 9.81 12.29
C MET A 219 16.99 8.58 12.88
N ALA A 220 18.30 8.41 12.64
CA ALA A 220 19.06 7.42 13.40
C ALA A 220 18.99 7.79 14.89
N GLY A 221 18.63 6.83 15.75
CA GLY A 221 18.55 6.99 17.21
C GLY A 221 19.92 7.18 17.87
N LEU A 222 20.69 8.14 17.37
CA LEU A 222 22.00 8.53 17.87
C LEU A 222 21.79 9.52 19.02
N ASP A 223 22.51 9.32 20.13
CA ASP A 223 22.50 10.28 21.22
C ASP A 223 23.07 11.63 20.73
N PHE A 224 22.30 12.71 20.90
CA PHE A 224 22.60 14.06 20.39
C PHE A 224 23.85 14.72 20.98
N ASN A 225 24.58 14.05 21.88
CA ASN A 225 25.66 14.65 22.67
C ASN A 225 27.09 14.28 22.23
N ASP A 226 27.29 13.36 21.29
CA ASP A 226 28.64 12.92 20.91
C ASP A 226 29.10 13.51 19.56
N ASP A 227 30.37 13.92 19.49
CA ASP A 227 31.11 14.00 18.22
C ASP A 227 31.06 12.61 17.58
N PHE A 228 30.47 12.50 16.39
CA PHE A 228 30.40 11.22 15.69
C PHE A 228 31.58 11.12 14.72
N ASP A 229 32.25 9.97 14.72
CA ASP A 229 33.21 9.66 13.67
C ASP A 229 32.44 9.36 12.38
N LYS A 230 32.58 10.26 11.40
CA LYS A 230 31.92 10.15 10.10
C LYS A 230 32.34 8.87 9.38
N GLU A 231 33.62 8.52 9.43
CA GLU A 231 34.16 7.36 8.71
C GLU A 231 33.63 6.06 9.32
N GLU A 232 33.59 5.99 10.64
CA GLU A 232 33.01 4.85 11.36
C GLU A 232 31.51 4.71 11.07
N LEU A 233 30.76 5.82 11.13
CA LEU A 233 29.33 5.80 10.85
C LEU A 233 29.04 5.41 9.40
N GLU A 234 29.79 5.95 8.44
CA GLU A 234 29.65 5.58 7.03
C GLU A 234 29.94 4.09 6.81
N ALA A 235 30.95 3.53 7.49
CA ALA A 235 31.23 2.11 7.45
C ALA A 235 30.07 1.26 7.99
N GLN A 236 29.40 1.72 9.06
CA GLN A 236 28.21 1.03 9.60
C GLN A 236 27.05 1.05 8.61
N TYR A 237 26.75 2.19 7.97
CA TYR A 237 25.72 2.25 6.92
C TYR A 237 26.06 1.34 5.75
N ARG A 238 27.31 1.40 5.25
CA ARG A 238 27.75 0.55 4.12
C ARG A 238 27.69 -0.93 4.45
N SER A 239 27.87 -1.31 5.72
CA SER A 239 27.69 -2.69 6.18
C SER A 239 26.23 -3.13 6.07
N VAL A 240 25.29 -2.32 6.60
CA VAL A 240 23.84 -2.60 6.52
C VAL A 240 23.32 -2.57 5.08
N LEU A 241 23.82 -1.62 4.28
CA LEU A 241 23.44 -1.43 2.88
C LEU A 241 24.25 -2.30 1.92
N LYS A 242 25.11 -3.20 2.41
CA LYS A 242 26.05 -3.95 1.56
C LYS A 242 25.37 -4.62 0.37
N ASN A 243 24.30 -5.39 0.61
CA ASN A 243 23.60 -6.10 -0.47
C ASN A 243 22.86 -5.13 -1.42
N PHE A 244 22.34 -4.02 -0.88
CA PHE A 244 21.72 -2.97 -1.68
C PHE A 244 22.75 -2.30 -2.60
N LEU A 245 23.91 -1.93 -2.08
CA LEU A 245 24.99 -1.30 -2.85
C LEU A 245 25.64 -2.26 -3.87
N ASP A 246 25.66 -3.56 -3.57
CA ASP A 246 26.20 -4.59 -4.48
C ASP A 246 25.22 -4.90 -5.63
N SER A 247 23.92 -5.02 -5.33
CA SER A 247 22.87 -5.35 -6.31
C SER A 247 21.52 -4.88 -5.77
N PRO A 248 21.08 -3.64 -6.06
CA PRO A 248 19.91 -3.04 -5.43
C PRO A 248 18.58 -3.74 -5.77
N ASP A 249 18.55 -4.58 -6.79
CA ASP A 249 17.38 -5.40 -7.15
C ASP A 249 17.28 -6.73 -6.36
N TYR A 250 18.26 -7.06 -5.49
CA TYR A 250 18.27 -8.28 -4.67
C TYR A 250 16.99 -8.49 -3.86
N ALA A 251 16.34 -7.40 -3.46
CA ALA A 251 15.11 -7.40 -2.69
C ALA A 251 13.97 -8.15 -3.41
N ARG A 252 13.96 -8.18 -4.76
CA ARG A 252 12.97 -8.91 -5.57
C ARG A 252 12.93 -10.40 -5.25
N ASN A 253 14.08 -10.97 -4.89
CA ASN A 253 14.25 -12.41 -4.70
C ASN A 253 14.09 -12.84 -3.22
N ARG A 254 14.07 -11.89 -2.27
CA ARG A 254 13.98 -12.19 -0.83
C ARG A 254 12.56 -12.60 -0.39
N ALA A 255 11.53 -12.28 -1.18
CA ALA A 255 10.12 -12.62 -0.89
C ALA A 255 9.83 -14.13 -0.73
N PHE A 256 10.79 -15.01 -1.08
CA PHE A 256 10.67 -16.47 -0.97
C PHE A 256 11.57 -17.12 0.09
N GLN A 257 12.30 -16.36 0.92
CA GLN A 257 13.08 -16.93 2.02
C GLN A 257 12.22 -16.99 3.29
N PRO A 258 11.83 -18.19 3.79
CA PRO A 258 11.26 -18.29 5.12
C PRO A 258 12.33 -17.88 6.14
N TRP A 259 11.93 -17.00 7.06
CA TRP A 259 12.67 -16.55 8.23
C TRP A 259 13.55 -17.66 8.84
N ARG A 260 14.84 -17.36 9.09
CA ARG A 260 15.70 -18.15 9.97
C ARG A 260 15.68 -17.53 11.37
#